data_AF-A0A951D6J2-F1
#
_entry.id   AF-A0A951D6J2-F1
#
_cell.length_a   1.000
_cell.length_b   1.000
_cell.length_c   1.000
_cell.angle_alpha   90.00
_cell.angle_beta   90.00
_cell.angle_gamma   90.00
#
_symmetry.space_group_name_H-M   'P 1'
#
loop_
_entity.id
_entity.type
_entity.pdbx_description
1 polymer ?
#
loop_
_entity_poly.entity_id
_entity_poly.type
_entity_poly.pdbx_seq_one_letter_code
_entity_poly.pdbx_strand_id
1 'polypeptide(L)' 'MRSAGERRELLKGVYEEARECTRCRLHQTRTKVVFGAGNADAELLFIGEAPGANEDRMGLPFVGQAGKLLDTLL' A
#
# COMPACT_ATOMS: atom_id res chain seq x y z
N MET A 1 4.49 -11.19 21.90
CA MET A 1 4.39 -10.32 20.71
C MET A 1 4.15 -11.20 19.49
N ARG A 2 3.38 -10.76 18.50
CA ARG A 2 3.19 -11.52 17.24
C ARG A 2 4.53 -11.53 16.48
N SER A 3 4.84 -12.62 15.79
CA SER A 3 6.00 -12.74 14.90
C SER A 3 5.79 -11.95 13.59
N ALA A 4 6.87 -11.68 12.86
CA ALA A 4 6.80 -11.06 11.53
C ALA A 4 5.91 -11.86 10.55
N GLY A 5 5.94 -13.19 10.64
CA GLY A 5 5.11 -14.08 9.82
C GLY A 5 3.62 -13.94 10.12
N GLU A 6 3.25 -13.93 11.40
CA GLU A 6 1.85 -13.72 11.83
C GLU A 6 1.35 -12.34 11.43
N ARG A 7 2.17 -11.29 11.58
CA ARG A 7 1.82 -9.93 11.13
C ARG A 7 1.59 -9.87 9.63
N ARG A 8 2.46 -10.53 8.83
CA ARG A 8 2.29 -10.61 7.38
C ARG A 8 0.98 -11.28 7.01
N GLU A 9 0.60 -12.36 7.68
CA GLU A 9 -0.65 -13.06 7.39
C GLU A 9 -1.87 -12.20 7.71
N LEU A 10 -1.83 -11.46 8.81
CA LEU A 10 -2.87 -10.49 9.15
C LEU A 10 -3.00 -9.37 8.12
N LEU A 11 -1.86 -8.84 7.62
CA LEU A 11 -1.86 -7.82 6.57
C LEU A 11 -2.47 -8.34 5.26
N LYS A 12 -2.30 -9.62 4.93
CA LYS A 12 -2.98 -10.21 3.76
C LYS A 12 -4.49 -10.22 3.92
N GLY A 13 -5.00 -10.55 5.11
CA GLY A 13 -6.44 -10.48 5.39
C GLY A 13 -7.02 -9.08 5.13
N VAL A 14 -6.34 -8.05 5.63
CA VAL A 14 -6.74 -6.65 5.41
C VAL A 14 -6.59 -6.25 3.94
N TYR A 15 -5.58 -6.75 3.22
CA TYR A 15 -5.45 -6.53 1.79
C TYR A 15 -6.66 -7.08 1.00
N GLU A 16 -7.11 -8.29 1.31
CA GLU A 16 -8.28 -8.88 0.65
C GLU A 16 -9.56 -8.05 0.91
N GLU A 17 -9.77 -7.58 2.14
CA GLU A 17 -10.87 -6.68 2.48
C GLU A 17 -10.78 -5.35 1.71
N ALA A 18 -9.58 -4.77 1.63
CA ALA A 18 -9.35 -3.51 0.92
C ALA A 18 -9.57 -3.67 -0.59
N ARG A 19 -9.10 -4.79 -1.19
CA ARG A 19 -9.21 -5.07 -2.62
C ARG A 19 -10.66 -5.01 -3.10
N GLU A 20 -11.57 -5.62 -2.34
CA GLU A 20 -13.00 -5.70 -2.66
C GLU A 20 -13.82 -4.49 -2.14
N CYS A 21 -13.17 -3.51 -1.52
CA CYS A 21 -13.87 -2.40 -0.87
C CYS A 21 -14.62 -1.50 -1.88
N THR A 22 -15.93 -1.34 -1.67
CA THR A 22 -16.81 -0.47 -2.46
C THR A 22 -17.45 0.65 -1.64
N ARG A 23 -16.96 0.90 -0.42
CA ARG A 23 -17.56 1.82 0.57
C ARG A 23 -17.54 3.31 0.18
N CYS A 24 -16.79 3.71 -0.84
CA CYS A 24 -16.75 5.09 -1.33
C CYS A 24 -16.55 5.16 -2.85
N ARG A 25 -16.81 6.31 -3.46
CA ARG A 25 -16.73 6.50 -4.93
C ARG A 25 -15.37 6.18 -5.56
N LEU A 26 -14.28 6.19 -4.81
CA LEU A 26 -12.94 5.91 -5.34
C LEU A 26 -12.81 4.49 -5.93
N HIS A 27 -13.66 3.56 -5.48
CA HIS A 27 -13.70 2.22 -6.05
C HIS A 27 -14.09 2.23 -7.53
N GLN A 28 -14.81 3.24 -8.00
CA GLN A 28 -15.32 3.29 -9.37
C GLN A 28 -14.23 3.60 -10.40
N THR A 29 -13.13 4.24 -9.98
CA THR A 29 -12.10 4.74 -10.90
C THR A 29 -10.74 4.08 -10.73
N ARG A 30 -10.45 3.45 -9.58
CA ARG A 30 -9.18 2.74 -9.35
C ARG A 30 -9.05 1.54 -10.28
N THR A 31 -7.87 1.33 -10.84
CA THR A 31 -7.52 0.08 -11.55
C THR A 31 -7.19 -1.02 -10.56
N LYS A 32 -6.42 -0.67 -9.52
CA LYS A 32 -6.00 -1.60 -8.46
C LYS A 32 -6.02 -0.88 -7.12
N VAL A 33 -6.27 -1.62 -6.05
CA VAL A 33 -6.01 -1.11 -4.71
C VAL A 33 -4.51 -1.08 -4.48
N VAL A 34 -4.02 0.07 -4.02
CA VAL A 34 -2.63 0.25 -3.59
C VAL A 34 -2.64 0.23 -2.07
N PHE A 35 -2.27 -0.91 -1.49
CA PHE A 35 -2.40 -1.17 -0.06
C PHE A 35 -1.19 -0.65 0.73
N GLY A 36 -0.09 -1.40 0.67
CA GLY A 36 1.15 -1.10 1.37
C GLY A 36 2.18 -2.17 1.00
N ALA A 37 3.46 -1.81 1.05
CA ALA A 37 4.57 -2.70 0.72
C ALA A 37 5.70 -2.51 1.73
N GLY A 38 6.37 -3.59 2.12
CA GLY A 38 7.51 -3.53 3.02
C GLY A 38 7.59 -4.67 4.02
N ASN A 39 8.40 -4.48 5.05
CA ASN A 39 8.58 -5.44 6.13
C ASN A 39 7.41 -5.34 7.12
N ALA A 40 6.73 -6.47 7.38
CA ALA A 40 5.64 -6.55 8.36
C ALA A 40 6.10 -6.33 9.81
N ASP A 41 7.41 -6.31 10.04
CA ASP A 41 8.06 -6.01 11.32
C ASP A 41 8.91 -4.73 11.25
N ALA A 42 8.63 -3.84 10.29
CA ALA A 42 9.31 -2.55 10.21
C ALA A 42 9.02 -1.71 11.47
N GLU A 43 10.06 -1.07 12.02
CA GLU A 43 9.94 -0.13 13.13
C GLU A 43 9.43 1.25 12.69
N LEU A 44 9.52 1.55 11.39
CA LEU A 44 9.12 2.80 10.77
C LEU A 44 8.15 2.55 9.61
N LEU A 45 7.07 3.32 9.58
CA LEU A 45 6.06 3.30 8.52
C LEU A 45 5.96 4.69 7.88
N PHE A 46 6.09 4.75 6.56
CA PHE A 46 5.83 5.96 5.78
C PHE A 46 4.41 5.91 5.21
N ILE A 47 3.65 6.99 5.42
CA ILE A 47 2.27 7.12 4.94
C ILE A 47 2.18 8.35 4.03
N GLY A 48 1.82 8.13 2.77
CA GLY A 48 1.53 9.19 1.82
C GLY A 48 0.04 9.57 1.80
N GLU A 49 -0.35 10.45 0.87
CA GLU A 49 -1.74 10.91 0.75
C GLU A 49 -2.61 9.90 -0.01
N ALA A 50 -2.31 9.66 -1.29
CA ALA A 50 -3.12 8.84 -2.17
C ALA A 50 -2.29 8.26 -3.33
N PRO A 51 -2.76 7.18 -3.99
CA PRO A 51 -2.11 6.64 -5.18
C PRO A 51 -2.16 7.61 -6.36
N GLY A 52 -1.01 7.81 -7.02
CA GLY A 52 -0.94 8.44 -8.33
C GLY A 52 -1.26 7.48 -9.46
N ALA A 53 -1.15 7.94 -10.71
CA ALA A 53 -1.47 7.14 -11.88
C ALA A 53 -0.57 5.91 -12.07
N ASN A 54 0.72 6.00 -11.70
CA ASN A 54 1.64 4.88 -11.81
C ASN A 54 1.37 3.85 -10.69
N GLU A 55 1.12 4.33 -9.47
CA GLU A 55 0.75 3.52 -8.33
C GLU A 55 -0.54 2.73 -8.63
N ASP A 56 -1.60 3.41 -9.10
CA ASP A 56 -2.87 2.77 -9.47
C ASP A 56 -2.69 1.69 -10.55
N ARG A 57 -1.89 1.96 -11.58
CA ARG A 57 -1.61 1.00 -12.65
C ARG A 57 -0.85 -0.23 -12.14
N MET A 58 0.13 -0.02 -11.25
CA MET A 58 1.02 -1.09 -10.79
C MET A 58 0.45 -1.84 -9.59
N GLY A 59 -0.36 -1.20 -8.74
CA GLY A 59 -0.81 -1.74 -7.46
C GLY A 59 0.25 -1.59 -6.35
N LEU A 60 1.26 -0.75 -6.54
CA LEU A 60 2.40 -0.58 -5.64
C LEU A 60 2.51 0.88 -5.19
N PRO A 61 2.78 1.15 -3.90
CA PRO A 61 2.95 2.51 -3.40
C PRO A 61 4.30 3.09 -3.82
N PHE A 62 4.37 4.42 -3.96
CA PHE A 62 5.61 5.18 -4.18
C PHE A 62 6.47 4.71 -5.38
N VAL A 63 5.86 4.43 -6.53
CA VAL A 63 6.59 4.02 -7.76
C VAL A 63 6.74 5.15 -8.79
N GLY A 64 6.03 6.27 -8.58
CA GLY A 64 6.11 7.50 -9.37
C GLY A 64 7.28 8.39 -8.99
N GLN A 65 7.27 9.64 -9.50
CA GLN A 65 8.38 10.58 -9.29
C GLN A 65 8.58 10.95 -7.82
N ALA A 66 7.48 11.13 -7.08
CA ALA A 66 7.55 11.39 -5.64
C ALA A 66 8.17 10.21 -4.87
N GLY A 67 7.89 8.98 -5.29
CA GLY A 67 8.51 7.79 -4.71
C GLY A 67 10.01 7.70 -4.96
N LYS A 68 10.45 8.00 -6.19
CA LYS A 68 11.88 8.08 -6.52
C LYS A 68 12.61 9.15 -5.71
N LEU A 69 11.96 10.26 -5.42
CA LEU A 69 12.53 11.29 -4.55
C LEU A 69 12.60 10.79 -3.10
N LEU A 70 11.56 10.13 -2.60
CA LEU A 70 11.59 9.51 -1.27
C LEU A 70 12.77 8.53 -1.16
N ASP A 71 13.01 7.70 -2.18
CA ASP A 71 14.13 6.75 -2.20
C ASP A 71 15.50 7.43 -2.09
N THR A 72 15.65 8.66 -2.57
CA THR A 72 16.91 9.42 -2.42
C THR A 72 17.09 10.09 -1.06
N LEU A 73 16.01 10.19 -0.27
CA LEU A 73 16.03 10.78 1.08
C LEU A 73 16.27 9.73 2.18
N LEU A 74 16.11 8.44 1.84
CA LEU A 74 16.30 7.28 2.72
C LEU A 74 17.70 6.70 2.58
#